data_AF-W5JW54-F1
#
_entry.id   AF-W5JW54-F1
#
_cell.length_a   1.000
_cell.length_b   1.000
_cell.length_c   1.000
_cell.angle_alpha   90.00
_cell.angle_beta   90.00
_cell.angle_gamma   90.00
#
_symmetry.space_group_name_H-M   'P 1'
#
loop_
_entity.id
_entity.type
_entity.pdbx_description
1 polymer ?
#
loop_
_entity_poly.entity_id
_entity_poly.type
_entity_poly.pdbx_seq_one_letter_code
_entity_poly.pdbx_strand_id
1 'polypeptide(L)'
;MQWLHRARTRAHFVKQLSKQNHFSESPSSVRKIVFLEFFRVLRVKNKMQAARPLSLVARNAGVLSRAYHGPSNFRVYTMNDMPVPEGDFFEEHRRKNRVYNTVLAAGIVIFGITFTVAKESGLIFFNYNPPKSLD
;
A
#
# COMPACT_ATOMS: atom_id res chain seq x y z
N MET A 1 -12.25 3.01 -49.73
CA MET A 1 -13.18 1.87 -49.53
C MET A 1 -12.88 1.01 -48.29
N GLN A 2 -11.63 0.79 -47.86
CA GLN A 2 -11.30 -0.05 -46.68
C GLN A 2 -11.74 0.50 -45.29
N TRP A 3 -12.00 1.80 -45.19
CA TRP A 3 -12.31 2.47 -43.92
C TRP A 3 -13.75 2.19 -43.43
N LEU A 4 -14.70 2.11 -44.37
CA LEU A 4 -16.11 1.80 -44.09
C LEU A 4 -16.31 0.38 -43.56
N HIS A 5 -15.50 -0.58 -44.02
CA HIS A 5 -15.59 -1.96 -43.56
C HIS A 5 -15.08 -2.14 -42.12
N ARG A 6 -14.12 -1.30 -41.68
CA ARG A 6 -13.61 -1.29 -40.29
C ARG A 6 -14.54 -0.58 -39.32
N ALA A 7 -15.27 0.44 -39.78
CA ALA A 7 -16.25 1.13 -38.96
C ALA A 7 -17.46 0.24 -38.65
N ARG A 8 -17.93 -0.54 -39.63
CA ARG A 8 -19.09 -1.43 -39.49
C ARG A 8 -18.83 -2.60 -38.53
N THR A 9 -17.63 -3.16 -38.51
CA THR A 9 -17.24 -4.22 -37.55
C THR A 9 -17.10 -3.69 -36.13
N ARG A 10 -16.60 -2.46 -35.95
CA ARG A 10 -16.55 -1.82 -34.63
C ARG A 10 -17.93 -1.55 -34.04
N ALA A 11 -18.88 -1.09 -34.87
CA ALA A 11 -20.26 -0.85 -34.41
C ALA A 11 -20.97 -2.13 -33.95
N HIS A 12 -20.75 -3.26 -34.66
CA HIS A 12 -21.27 -4.56 -34.25
C HIS A 12 -20.67 -5.05 -32.93
N PHE A 13 -19.37 -4.83 -32.73
CA PHE A 13 -18.68 -5.22 -31.49
C PHE A 13 -19.18 -4.42 -30.27
N VAL A 14 -19.41 -3.12 -30.43
CA VAL A 14 -19.99 -2.27 -29.37
C VAL A 14 -21.43 -2.69 -29.03
N LYS A 15 -22.21 -3.09 -30.05
CA LYS A 15 -23.58 -3.60 -29.86
C LYS A 15 -23.62 -4.96 -29.17
N GLN A 16 -22.61 -5.81 -29.40
CA GLN A 16 -22.43 -7.08 -28.67
C GLN A 16 -22.05 -6.86 -27.20
N LEU A 17 -21.18 -5.88 -26.91
CA LEU A 17 -20.83 -5.51 -25.53
C LEU A 17 -22.03 -4.95 -24.75
N SER A 18 -22.87 -4.14 -25.40
CA SER A 18 -24.12 -3.64 -24.79
C SER A 18 -25.11 -4.77 -24.45
N LYS A 19 -25.15 -5.84 -25.24
CA LYS A 19 -26.08 -6.97 -25.02
C LYS A 19 -25.62 -7.93 -23.91
N GLN A 20 -24.33 -7.92 -23.56
CA GLN A 20 -23.76 -8.68 -22.45
C GLN A 20 -24.00 -8.03 -21.08
N ASN A 21 -24.23 -6.71 -21.02
CA ASN A 21 -24.51 -5.97 -19.78
C ASN A 21 -25.93 -6.19 -19.20
N HIS A 22 -26.77 -7.01 -19.85
CA HIS A 22 -28.07 -7.42 -19.31
C HIS A 22 -28.01 -8.72 -18.50
N PHE A 23 -26.82 -9.29 -18.28
CA PHE A 23 -26.66 -10.38 -17.32
C PHE A 23 -26.69 -9.82 -15.90
N SER A 24 -27.83 -10.01 -15.24
CA SER A 24 -28.10 -9.68 -13.83
C SER A 24 -26.92 -10.10 -12.93
N GLU A 25 -26.04 -9.15 -12.62
CA GLU A 25 -25.03 -9.36 -11.59
C GLU A 25 -25.70 -9.19 -10.23
N SER A 26 -25.83 -10.30 -9.50
CA SER A 26 -26.13 -10.30 -8.08
C SER A 26 -25.28 -9.23 -7.37
N PRO A 27 -25.83 -8.43 -6.44
CA PRO A 27 -25.11 -7.38 -5.74
C PRO A 27 -23.85 -7.88 -5.00
N SER A 28 -23.72 -9.20 -4.79
CA SER A 28 -22.52 -9.84 -4.26
C SER A 28 -21.37 -9.99 -5.27
N SER A 29 -21.66 -10.11 -6.58
CA SER A 29 -20.65 -10.22 -7.65
C SER A 29 -20.07 -8.86 -8.04
N VAL A 30 -20.91 -7.83 -8.16
CA VAL A 30 -20.44 -6.45 -8.41
C VAL A 30 -19.50 -6.00 -7.30
N ARG A 31 -19.84 -6.30 -6.03
CA ARG A 31 -18.99 -6.03 -4.87
C ARG A 31 -17.65 -6.76 -4.96
N LYS A 32 -17.63 -8.02 -5.39
CA LYS A 32 -16.39 -8.81 -5.56
C LYS A 32 -15.54 -8.26 -6.71
N ILE A 33 -16.15 -7.85 -7.82
CA ILE A 33 -15.44 -7.29 -8.99
C ILE A 33 -14.85 -5.92 -8.65
N VAL A 34 -15.62 -5.04 -8.00
CA VAL A 34 -15.13 -3.74 -7.53
C VAL A 34 -14.01 -3.92 -6.50
N PHE A 35 -14.14 -4.87 -5.58
CA PHE A 35 -13.09 -5.19 -4.61
C PHE A 35 -11.83 -5.73 -5.32
N LEU A 36 -11.97 -6.67 -6.27
CA LEU A 36 -10.84 -7.19 -7.03
C LEU A 36 -10.13 -6.12 -7.86
N GLU A 37 -10.88 -5.24 -8.52
CA GLU A 37 -10.33 -4.15 -9.33
C GLU A 37 -9.69 -3.07 -8.45
N PHE A 38 -10.22 -2.80 -7.25
CA PHE A 38 -9.59 -1.94 -6.25
C PHE A 38 -8.22 -2.50 -5.80
N PHE A 39 -8.11 -3.80 -5.53
CA PHE A 39 -6.82 -4.46 -5.23
C PHE A 39 -5.88 -4.55 -6.44
N ARG A 40 -6.42 -4.58 -7.67
CA ARG A 40 -5.64 -4.54 -8.91
C ARG A 40 -5.03 -3.15 -9.16
N VAL A 41 -5.78 -2.08 -8.92
CA VAL A 41 -5.31 -0.68 -9.03
C VAL A 41 -4.32 -0.33 -7.91
N LEU A 42 -4.50 -0.87 -6.71
CA LEU A 42 -3.53 -0.78 -5.61
C LEU A 42 -2.22 -1.53 -5.89
N ARG A 43 -2.15 -2.38 -6.93
CA ARG A 43 -0.90 -2.95 -7.43
C ARG A 43 -0.19 -1.96 -8.36
N VAL A 44 0.08 -0.76 -7.88
CA VAL A 44 1.19 0.02 -8.40
C VAL A 44 2.44 -0.84 -8.20
N LYS A 45 3.02 -1.33 -9.30
CA LYS A 45 4.32 -2.01 -9.26
C LYS A 45 5.35 -0.98 -8.79
N ASN A 46 5.53 -0.85 -7.48
CA ASN A 46 6.77 -0.37 -6.93
C ASN A 46 7.85 -1.33 -7.43
N LYS A 47 8.58 -0.94 -8.47
CA LYS A 47 9.92 -1.45 -8.73
C LYS A 47 10.88 -0.91 -7.66
N MET A 48 10.50 -1.03 -6.39
CA MET A 48 11.45 -0.98 -5.30
C MET A 48 11.83 -2.43 -5.05
N GLN A 49 13.12 -2.70 -5.13
CA GLN A 49 13.73 -3.98 -4.84
C GLN A 49 13.41 -4.37 -3.38
N ALA A 50 12.24 -4.94 -3.14
CA ALA A 50 11.80 -5.43 -1.85
C ALA A 50 12.08 -6.94 -1.77
N ALA A 51 13.35 -7.30 -1.91
CA ALA A 51 13.88 -8.56 -1.44
C ALA A 51 15.08 -8.24 -0.56
N ARG A 52 14.81 -7.63 0.61
CA ARG A 52 15.71 -7.82 1.74
C ARG A 52 15.35 -9.18 2.30
N PRO A 53 16.14 -10.24 2.04
CA PRO A 53 15.79 -11.55 2.53
C PRO A 53 15.71 -11.49 4.05
N LEU A 54 14.66 -12.06 4.62
CA LEU A 54 14.52 -12.29 6.07
C LEU A 54 15.75 -13.01 6.67
N SER A 55 16.63 -13.57 5.82
CA SER A 55 17.93 -14.11 6.20
C SER A 55 18.91 -13.08 6.78
N LEU A 56 18.78 -11.78 6.48
CA LEU A 56 19.66 -10.74 7.06
C LEU A 56 19.31 -10.42 8.52
N VAL A 57 18.04 -10.54 8.89
CA VAL A 57 17.58 -10.35 10.28
C VAL A 57 17.95 -11.58 11.13
N ALA A 58 17.76 -12.79 10.59
CA ALA A 58 18.13 -14.02 11.28
C ALA A 58 19.66 -14.19 11.41
N ARG A 59 20.45 -13.75 10.42
CA ARG A 59 21.93 -13.77 10.49
C ARG A 59 22.48 -12.85 11.59
N ASN A 60 21.78 -11.75 11.91
CA ASN A 60 22.25 -10.81 12.92
C ASN A 60 21.85 -11.19 14.35
N ALA A 61 20.79 -12.00 14.54
CA ALA A 61 20.34 -12.41 15.88
C ALA A 61 21.41 -13.22 16.64
N GLY A 62 22.13 -14.12 15.96
CA GLY A 62 23.24 -14.89 16.57
C GLY A 62 24.54 -14.09 16.76
N VAL A 63 24.65 -12.90 16.17
CA VAL A 63 25.80 -11.99 16.33
C VAL A 63 25.62 -11.12 17.58
N LEU A 64 24.38 -10.78 17.94
CA LEU A 64 24.06 -9.99 19.14
C LEU A 64 24.20 -10.79 20.45
N SER A 65 24.15 -12.12 20.40
CA SER A 65 24.27 -12.99 21.58
C SER A 65 25.70 -13.45 21.89
N ARG A 66 26.70 -13.00 21.12
CA ARG A 66 28.10 -13.30 21.42
C ARG A 66 28.52 -12.48 22.64
N ALA A 67 28.74 -13.16 23.77
CA ALA A 67 29.41 -12.59 24.92
C ALA A 67 30.65 -11.84 24.45
N TYR A 68 30.68 -10.53 24.71
CA TYR A 68 31.72 -9.62 24.27
C TYR A 68 33.06 -10.05 24.87
N HIS A 69 33.82 -10.90 24.17
CA HIS A 69 35.23 -11.08 24.44
C HIS A 69 35.94 -9.90 23.79
N GLY A 70 36.34 -8.93 24.61
CA GLY A 70 37.16 -7.83 24.16
C GLY A 70 38.42 -8.39 23.46
N PRO A 71 38.80 -7.86 22.29
CA PRO A 71 40.05 -8.27 21.64
C PRO A 71 41.20 -8.08 22.64
N SER A 72 42.14 -9.05 22.69
CA SER A 72 43.29 -9.02 23.60
C SER A 72 44.15 -7.75 23.44
N ASN A 73 43.99 -7.06 22.31
CA ASN A 73 44.57 -5.76 22.02
C ASN A 73 43.44 -4.71 21.99
N PHE A 74 43.05 -4.18 23.15
CA PHE A 74 42.08 -3.10 23.24
C PHE A 74 42.72 -1.78 22.77
N ARG A 75 42.36 -1.34 21.56
CA ARG A 75 42.66 0.03 21.12
C ARG A 75 41.71 0.98 21.83
N VAL A 76 42.25 1.91 22.60
CA VAL A 76 41.47 3.01 23.19
C VAL A 76 41.00 3.90 22.03
N TYR A 77 39.69 3.92 21.80
CA TYR A 77 39.08 4.85 20.83
C TYR A 77 39.23 6.26 21.37
N THR A 78 39.88 7.12 20.59
CA THR A 78 39.97 8.55 20.86
C THR A 78 38.83 9.27 20.16
N MET A 79 38.59 10.53 20.52
CA MET A 79 37.58 11.36 19.86
C MET A 79 37.82 11.49 18.33
N ASN A 80 39.06 11.29 17.88
CA ASN A 80 39.44 11.30 16.46
C ASN A 80 38.99 10.04 15.70
N ASP A 81 38.66 8.96 16.41
CA ASP A 81 38.22 7.68 15.81
C ASP A 81 36.69 7.61 15.68
N MET A 82 35.98 8.67 16.07
CA MET A 82 34.53 8.73 15.93
C MET A 82 34.16 8.88 14.44
N PRO A 83 33.10 8.18 13.98
CA PRO A 83 32.62 8.37 12.62
C PRO A 83 32.17 9.82 12.44
N VAL A 84 32.80 10.52 11.50
CA VAL A 84 32.36 11.86 11.08
C VAL A 84 31.05 11.66 10.31
N PRO A 85 30.01 12.47 10.58
CA PRO A 85 28.76 12.38 9.83
C PRO A 85 29.04 12.47 8.33
N GLU A 86 28.75 11.39 7.60
CA GLU A 86 28.92 11.36 6.16
C GLU A 86 27.77 12.12 5.51
N GLY A 87 28.07 13.31 4.96
CA GLY A 87 27.14 14.12 4.17
C GLY A 87 26.37 15.19 4.95
N ASP A 88 25.54 15.93 4.23
CA ASP A 88 24.73 17.01 4.79
C ASP A 88 23.49 16.45 5.51
N PHE A 89 23.45 16.65 6.83
CA PHE A 89 22.32 16.31 7.68
C PHE A 89 20.98 16.84 7.13
N PHE A 90 20.98 18.06 6.59
CA PHE A 90 19.75 18.70 6.10
C PHE A 90 19.20 18.00 4.87
N GLU A 91 20.07 17.50 4.00
CA GLU A 91 19.65 16.79 2.79
C GLU A 91 19.04 15.42 3.13
N GLU A 92 19.70 14.66 4.01
CA GLU A 92 19.18 13.36 4.45
C GLU A 92 17.86 13.51 5.22
N HIS A 93 17.74 14.54 6.05
CA HIS A 93 16.51 14.85 6.77
C HIS A 93 15.37 15.22 5.81
N ARG A 94 15.63 16.08 4.81
CA ARG A 94 14.64 16.45 3.79
C ARG A 94 14.18 15.23 2.98
N ARG A 95 15.11 14.35 2.61
CA ARG A 95 14.81 13.10 1.90
C ARG A 95 13.86 12.21 2.71
N LYS A 96 14.14 12.00 4.00
CA LYS A 96 13.28 11.21 4.90
C LYS A 96 11.89 11.82 5.07
N ASN A 97 11.82 13.14 5.27
CA ASN A 97 10.54 13.83 5.46
C ASN A 97 9.62 13.71 4.24
N ARG A 98 10.16 13.75 3.01
CA ARG A 98 9.35 13.51 1.80
C ARG A 98 8.72 12.12 1.81
N VAL A 99 9.45 11.10 2.25
CA VAL A 99 8.94 9.74 2.34
C VAL A 99 7.83 9.66 3.40
N TYR A 100 8.07 10.19 4.58
CA TYR A 100 7.08 10.16 5.67
C TYR A 100 5.79 10.91 5.31
N ASN A 101 5.90 12.10 4.73
CA ASN A 101 4.74 12.86 4.29
C ASN A 101 3.95 12.14 3.19
N THR A 102 4.65 11.44 2.29
CA THR A 102 4.00 10.62 1.25
C THR A 102 3.23 9.45 1.86
N VAL A 103 3.85 8.73 2.80
CA VAL A 103 3.21 7.61 3.50
C VAL A 103 2.02 8.09 4.32
N LEU A 104 2.16 9.22 5.01
CA LEU A 104 1.08 9.82 5.78
C LEU A 104 -0.11 10.19 4.89
N ALA A 105 0.13 10.88 3.78
CA ALA A 105 -0.92 11.25 2.83
C ALA A 105 -1.63 10.01 2.27
N ALA A 106 -0.87 8.99 1.87
CA ALA A 106 -1.44 7.73 1.39
C ALA A 106 -2.29 7.04 2.47
N GLY A 107 -1.81 7.01 3.73
CA GLY A 107 -2.54 6.47 4.87
C GLY A 107 -3.88 7.18 5.11
N ILE A 108 -3.90 8.52 5.06
CA ILE A 108 -5.13 9.32 5.23
C ILE A 108 -6.14 8.99 4.14
N VAL A 109 -5.70 8.90 2.88
CA VAL A 109 -6.60 8.59 1.76
C VAL A 109 -7.19 7.19 1.89
N ILE A 110 -6.36 6.18 2.18
CA ILE A 110 -6.82 4.79 2.36
C ILE A 110 -7.77 4.68 3.54
N PHE A 111 -7.44 5.33 4.67
CA PHE A 111 -8.28 5.35 5.85
C PHE A 111 -9.64 6.00 5.56
N GLY A 112 -9.65 7.16 4.88
CA GLY A 112 -10.87 7.86 4.51
C GLY A 112 -11.79 6.99 3.63
N ILE A 113 -11.24 6.36 2.59
CA ILE A 113 -12.01 5.45 1.72
C ILE A 113 -12.57 4.28 2.53
N THR A 114 -11.72 3.62 3.33
CA THR A 114 -12.11 2.46 4.14
C THR A 114 -13.21 2.81 5.13
N PHE A 115 -13.09 3.97 5.79
CA PHE A 115 -14.06 4.45 6.76
C PHE A 115 -15.42 4.75 6.12
N THR A 116 -15.43 5.44 4.98
CA THR A 116 -16.67 5.71 4.23
C THR A 116 -17.37 4.42 3.82
N VAL A 117 -16.61 3.46 3.24
CA VAL A 117 -17.16 2.15 2.86
C VAL A 117 -17.70 1.40 4.08
N ALA A 118 -16.98 1.38 5.20
CA ALA A 118 -17.41 0.68 6.42
C ALA A 118 -18.69 1.28 7.02
N LYS A 119 -18.89 2.60 6.90
CA LYS A 119 -20.13 3.27 7.32
C LYS A 119 -21.29 2.94 6.39
N GLU A 120 -21.09 3.02 5.08
CA GLU A 120 -22.14 2.73 4.10
C GLU A 120 -22.51 1.24 4.05
N SER A 121 -21.56 0.35 4.29
CA SER A 121 -21.80 -1.09 4.29
C SER A 121 -22.57 -1.57 5.53
N GLY A 122 -22.83 -0.71 6.50
CA GLY A 122 -23.46 -1.07 7.78
C GLY A 122 -22.61 -1.98 8.65
N LEU A 123 -21.29 -2.06 8.39
CA LEU A 123 -20.38 -2.91 9.16
C LEU A 123 -20.17 -2.36 10.57
N ILE A 124 -20.21 -1.04 10.71
CA ILE A 124 -20.02 -0.35 11.99
C ILE A 124 -21.33 0.32 12.40
N PHE A 125 -22.00 -0.26 13.39
CA PHE A 125 -23.18 0.33 14.02
C PHE A 125 -22.76 1.15 15.24
N PHE A 126 -22.82 2.48 15.13
CA PHE A 126 -22.35 3.39 16.18
C PHE A 126 -23.35 3.62 17.32
N ASN A 127 -24.55 3.02 17.26
CA ASN A 127 -25.64 3.16 18.25
C ASN A 127 -25.75 4.58 18.84
N TYR A 128 -25.71 5.60 17.97
CA TYR A 128 -25.44 6.97 18.41
C TYR A 128 -26.62 7.64 19.12
N ASN A 129 -27.84 7.13 18.88
CA ASN A 129 -29.05 7.68 19.48
C ASN A 129 -29.74 6.60 20.32
N PRO A 130 -30.27 6.95 21.51
CA PRO A 130 -31.15 6.05 22.24
C PRO A 130 -32.40 5.74 21.40
N PRO A 131 -33.00 4.55 21.56
CA PRO A 131 -34.22 4.16 20.86
C PRO A 131 -35.33 5.18 21.14
N LYS A 132 -36.09 5.55 20.10
CA LYS A 132 -37.03 6.68 20.15
C LYS A 132 -38.29 6.43 20.98
N SER A 133 -38.57 5.18 21.33
CA SER A 133 -39.62 4.79 22.28
C SER A 133 -39.38 3.38 22.79
N LEU A 134 -39.87 3.09 24.00
CA LEU A 134 -40.13 1.75 24.50
C LEU A 134 -41.62 1.51 24.23
N ASP A 135 -41.93 0.98 23.05
CA ASP A 135 -43.24 0.38 22.76
C ASP A 135 -43.13 -1.14 23.00
#